data_AF-A0A525L8V0-F1
#
_entry.id   AF-A0A525L8V0-F1
#
_cell.length_a   1.000
_cell.length_b   1.000
_cell.length_c   1.000
_cell.angle_alpha   90.00
_cell.angle_beta   90.00
_cell.angle_gamma   90.00
#
_symmetry.space_group_name_H-M   'P 1'
#
loop_
_entity.id
_entity.type
_entity.pdbx_description
1 polymer ?
#
loop_
_entity_poly.entity_id
_entity_poly.type
_entity_poly.pdbx_seq_one_letter_code
_entity_poly.pdbx_strand_id
1 'polypeptide(L)'
;MRLTLPRLATLAAGLAFATAAAAHPPIGQTASTPPATPAATAPTTASLQGDQASWINDPHMHAFYDATVAAFANGPAKVDQAAFEKKAHDIFWEFAISRGASPQAMEEHLKLIPDQVVQIAKEDPKVLASYHNFVEAVFGPQ
;
A
#
# COMPACT_ATOMS: atom_id res chain seq x y z
N MET A 1 48.90 -3.41 26.55
CA MET A 1 48.99 -3.96 25.18
C MET A 1 48.07 -3.15 24.28
N ARG A 2 48.59 -2.68 23.15
CA ARG A 2 47.89 -1.87 22.14
C ARG A 2 46.90 -2.76 21.37
N LEU A 3 45.72 -2.25 21.03
CA LEU A 3 45.17 -2.42 19.69
C LEU A 3 44.23 -1.25 19.35
N THR A 4 44.80 -0.33 18.57
CA THR A 4 44.15 0.77 17.87
C THR A 4 43.37 0.20 16.69
N LEU A 5 42.09 0.54 16.51
CA LEU A 5 41.37 0.26 15.25
C LEU A 5 41.17 1.57 14.46
N PRO A 6 41.53 1.59 13.16
CA PRO A 6 41.40 2.77 12.31
C PRO A 6 40.00 2.95 11.70
N ARG A 7 39.76 4.19 11.28
CA ARG A 7 38.58 4.75 10.59
C ARG A 7 38.41 4.27 9.14
N LEU A 8 37.25 4.67 8.56
CA LEU A 8 36.86 4.84 7.15
C LEU A 8 36.12 3.63 6.56
N ALA A 9 35.02 3.76 5.81
CA ALA A 9 34.77 4.77 4.79
C ALA A 9 33.27 5.14 4.64
N THR A 10 33.01 6.43 4.45
CA THR A 10 31.77 6.99 3.93
C THR A 10 31.81 6.88 2.40
N LEU A 11 30.83 6.20 1.80
CA LEU A 11 30.60 6.24 0.35
C LEU A 11 29.40 7.15 0.07
N ALA A 12 29.69 8.35 -0.43
CA ALA A 12 28.70 9.26 -0.99
C ALA A 12 28.59 8.98 -2.50
N ALA A 13 27.44 8.51 -2.96
CA ALA A 13 27.13 8.37 -4.38
C ALA A 13 26.39 9.63 -4.85
N GLY A 14 27.12 10.54 -5.50
CA GLY A 14 26.54 11.66 -6.22
C GLY A 14 26.07 11.22 -7.62
N LEU A 15 24.78 11.37 -7.90
CA LEU A 15 24.23 11.17 -9.24
C LEU A 15 24.19 12.53 -9.95
N ALA A 16 25.08 12.72 -10.92
CA ALA A 16 25.06 13.87 -11.82
C ALA A 16 24.06 13.60 -12.97
N PHE A 17 23.03 14.44 -13.10
CA PHE A 17 22.17 14.46 -14.28
C PHE A 17 22.82 15.34 -15.36
N ALA A 18 23.22 14.71 -16.46
CA ALA A 18 23.67 15.41 -17.67
C ALA A 18 22.47 15.77 -18.55
N THR A 19 22.27 17.06 -18.77
CA THR A 19 21.38 17.62 -19.78
C THR A 19 21.99 17.46 -21.17
N ALA A 20 21.33 16.72 -22.06
CA ALA A 20 21.62 16.71 -23.49
C ALA A 20 20.42 17.27 -24.27
N ALA A 21 20.57 18.50 -24.76
CA ALA A 21 19.69 19.10 -25.73
C ALA A 21 20.05 18.56 -27.13
N ALA A 22 19.11 17.91 -27.79
CA ALA A 22 19.20 17.59 -29.21
C ALA A 22 17.98 18.14 -29.94
N ALA A 23 18.23 19.14 -30.78
CA ALA A 23 17.28 19.72 -31.72
C ALA A 23 16.92 18.70 -32.81
N HIS A 24 15.64 18.61 -33.17
CA HIS A 24 15.18 17.94 -34.39
C HIS A 24 14.15 18.81 -35.15
N PRO A 25 14.13 18.71 -36.50
CA PRO A 25 13.42 19.62 -37.41
C PRO A 25 11.92 19.33 -37.53
N PRO A 26 11.10 20.29 -38.01
CA PRO A 26 9.69 20.09 -38.29
C PRO A 26 9.48 19.45 -39.68
N ILE A 27 8.88 18.25 -39.73
CA ILE A 27 8.39 17.66 -40.98
C ILE A 27 6.98 17.11 -40.77
N GLY A 28 6.02 17.74 -41.47
CA GLY A 28 4.95 17.06 -42.21
C GLY A 28 3.83 16.39 -41.41
N GLN A 29 2.70 17.07 -41.29
CA GLN A 29 1.40 16.42 -41.14
C GLN A 29 1.02 15.69 -42.44
N THR A 30 0.88 14.37 -42.37
CA THR A 30 -0.06 13.62 -43.22
C THR A 30 -0.81 12.61 -42.35
N ALA A 31 -2.14 12.72 -42.40
CA ALA A 31 -3.07 11.91 -41.66
C ALA A 31 -2.98 10.43 -42.05
N SER A 32 -3.01 9.55 -41.06
CA SER A 32 -3.42 8.15 -41.21
C SER A 32 -4.09 7.74 -39.90
N THR A 33 -5.42 7.74 -39.94
CA THR A 33 -6.31 7.29 -38.87
C THR A 33 -6.02 5.82 -38.55
N PRO A 34 -5.65 5.45 -37.32
CA PRO A 34 -5.69 4.05 -36.91
C PRO A 34 -7.16 3.61 -36.77
N PRO A 35 -7.52 2.37 -37.14
CA PRO A 35 -8.84 1.83 -36.83
C PRO A 35 -9.05 1.82 -35.30
N ALA A 36 -10.21 2.33 -34.88
CA ALA A 36 -10.62 2.36 -33.49
C ALA A 36 -10.61 0.93 -32.91
N THR A 37 -9.59 0.64 -32.12
CA THR A 37 -9.63 -0.49 -31.18
C THR A 37 -10.69 -0.11 -30.14
N PRO A 38 -11.62 -1.00 -29.75
CA PRO A 38 -12.53 -0.72 -28.65
C PRO A 38 -11.68 -0.31 -27.45
N ALA A 39 -11.89 0.91 -26.96
CA ALA A 39 -11.30 1.37 -25.72
C ALA A 39 -11.64 0.31 -24.67
N ALA A 40 -10.61 -0.40 -24.19
CA ALA A 40 -10.74 -1.18 -22.98
C ALA A 40 -11.28 -0.21 -21.94
N THR A 41 -12.52 -0.45 -21.48
CA THR A 41 -13.12 0.28 -20.38
C THR A 41 -12.13 0.16 -19.24
N ALA A 42 -11.37 1.22 -18.97
CA ALA A 42 -10.47 1.25 -17.83
C ALA A 42 -11.33 0.90 -16.62
N PRO A 43 -10.94 -0.08 -15.79
CA PRO A 43 -11.70 -0.41 -14.60
C PRO A 43 -11.91 0.90 -13.84
N THR A 44 -13.17 1.27 -13.65
CA THR A 44 -13.51 2.45 -12.88
C THR A 44 -12.98 2.18 -11.48
N THR A 45 -11.83 2.75 -11.15
CA THR A 45 -11.41 2.92 -9.77
C THR A 45 -12.48 3.81 -9.16
N ALA A 46 -13.48 3.21 -8.52
CA ALA A 46 -14.39 3.94 -7.67
C ALA A 46 -13.50 4.80 -6.76
N SER A 47 -13.61 6.12 -6.86
CA SER A 47 -12.81 7.01 -6.04
C SER A 47 -13.37 6.95 -4.62
N LEU A 48 -12.88 5.98 -3.86
CA LEU A 48 -13.27 5.73 -2.46
C LEU A 48 -12.64 6.77 -1.51
N GLN A 49 -11.78 7.65 -2.05
CA GLN A 49 -11.16 8.77 -1.35
C GLN A 49 -12.16 9.80 -0.79
N GLY A 50 -13.39 9.88 -1.32
CA GLY A 50 -14.40 10.83 -0.82
C GLY A 50 -15.11 10.40 0.47
N ASP A 51 -14.96 9.13 0.89
CA ASP A 51 -15.76 8.52 1.96
C ASP A 51 -14.88 7.72 2.94
N GLN A 52 -13.59 8.07 3.00
CA GLN A 52 -12.60 7.41 3.86
C GLN A 52 -13.02 7.39 5.33
N ALA A 53 -13.70 8.44 5.80
CA ALA A 53 -14.25 8.46 7.15
C ALA A 53 -15.33 7.38 7.39
N SER A 54 -16.23 7.10 6.42
CA SER A 54 -17.20 6.02 6.62
C SER A 54 -16.57 4.64 6.52
N TRP A 55 -15.44 4.52 5.82
CA TRP A 55 -14.64 3.30 5.79
C TRP A 55 -13.96 3.05 7.13
N ILE A 56 -13.26 4.06 7.66
CA ILE A 56 -12.58 3.98 8.95
C ILE A 56 -13.56 3.67 10.08
N ASN A 57 -14.78 4.21 10.05
CA ASN A 57 -15.79 3.92 11.07
C ASN A 57 -16.57 2.62 10.81
N ASP A 58 -16.23 1.85 9.76
CA ASP A 58 -16.92 0.61 9.43
C ASP A 58 -16.51 -0.52 10.41
N PRO A 59 -17.46 -1.34 10.90
CA PRO A 59 -17.16 -2.46 11.78
C PRO A 59 -16.11 -3.44 11.22
N HIS A 60 -16.00 -3.58 9.89
CA HIS A 60 -15.01 -4.45 9.27
C HIS A 60 -13.59 -3.89 9.38
N MET A 61 -13.42 -2.56 9.37
CA MET A 61 -12.11 -1.95 9.59
C MET A 61 -11.66 -2.09 11.05
N HIS A 62 -12.59 -2.02 12.00
CA HIS A 62 -12.32 -2.38 13.39
C HIS A 62 -11.96 -3.88 13.52
N ALA A 63 -12.67 -4.77 12.84
CA ALA A 63 -12.35 -6.20 12.84
C ALA A 63 -10.96 -6.48 12.24
N PHE A 64 -10.53 -5.72 11.23
CA PHE A 64 -9.19 -5.82 10.66
C PHE A 64 -8.10 -5.38 11.66
N TYR A 65 -8.33 -4.29 12.39
CA TYR A 65 -7.47 -3.88 13.49
C TYR A 65 -7.38 -4.96 14.58
N ASP A 66 -8.51 -5.48 15.05
CA ASP A 66 -8.55 -6.53 16.08
C ASP A 66 -7.82 -7.80 15.62
N ALA A 67 -7.98 -8.19 14.36
CA ALA A 67 -7.25 -9.31 13.78
C ALA A 67 -5.74 -9.05 13.74
N THR A 68 -5.32 -7.81 13.49
CA THR A 68 -3.91 -7.41 13.52
C THR A 68 -3.35 -7.49 14.94
N VAL A 69 -4.04 -6.90 15.92
CA VAL A 69 -3.65 -6.99 17.34
C VAL A 69 -3.53 -8.45 17.78
N ALA A 70 -4.49 -9.29 17.41
CA ALA A 70 -4.47 -10.71 17.73
C ALA A 70 -3.29 -11.45 17.08
N ALA A 71 -2.97 -11.14 15.82
CA ALA A 71 -1.83 -11.74 15.11
C ALA A 71 -0.48 -11.40 15.79
N PHE A 72 -0.39 -10.23 16.40
CA PHE A 72 0.80 -9.73 17.10
C PHE A 72 0.82 -10.02 18.61
N ALA A 73 -0.19 -10.71 19.16
CA ALA A 73 -0.31 -10.96 20.61
C ALA A 73 0.89 -11.69 21.22
N ASN A 74 1.60 -12.49 20.43
CA ASN A 74 2.81 -13.22 20.83
C ASN A 74 4.12 -12.53 20.41
N GLY A 75 4.03 -11.28 19.94
CA GLY A 75 5.13 -10.47 19.46
C GLY A 75 5.37 -10.56 17.93
N PRO A 76 6.04 -9.55 17.35
CA PRO A 76 6.19 -9.39 15.90
C PRO A 76 6.97 -10.51 15.19
N ALA A 77 7.84 -11.22 15.91
CA ALA A 77 8.60 -12.35 15.38
C ALA A 77 7.81 -13.67 15.32
N LYS A 78 6.58 -13.69 15.87
CA LYS A 78 5.74 -14.89 15.99
C LYS A 78 4.45 -14.80 15.17
N VAL A 79 4.31 -13.75 14.35
CA VAL A 79 3.16 -13.56 13.48
C VAL A 79 3.11 -14.68 12.44
N ASP A 80 2.01 -15.42 12.43
CA ASP A 80 1.66 -16.30 11.31
C ASP A 80 1.07 -15.44 10.19
N GLN A 81 1.95 -15.04 9.27
CA GLN A 81 1.60 -14.12 8.19
C GLN A 81 0.53 -14.70 7.26
N ALA A 82 0.61 -15.99 6.92
CA ALA A 82 -0.35 -16.62 6.03
C ALA A 82 -1.75 -16.70 6.67
N ALA A 83 -1.81 -17.03 7.97
CA ALA A 83 -3.08 -17.04 8.70
C ALA A 83 -3.69 -15.63 8.83
N PHE A 84 -2.85 -14.62 9.09
CA PHE A 84 -3.29 -13.23 9.18
C PHE A 84 -3.80 -12.71 7.83
N GLU A 85 -3.07 -12.92 6.74
CA GLU A 85 -3.48 -12.55 5.39
C GLU A 85 -4.83 -13.18 5.06
N LYS A 86 -4.98 -14.50 5.25
CA LYS A 86 -6.26 -15.16 5.01
C LYS A 86 -7.40 -14.51 5.81
N LYS A 87 -7.18 -14.21 7.09
CA LYS A 87 -8.19 -13.57 7.95
C LYS A 87 -8.53 -12.16 7.46
N ALA A 88 -7.54 -11.39 7.03
CA ALA A 88 -7.74 -10.05 6.48
C ALA A 88 -8.52 -10.09 5.16
N HIS A 89 -8.20 -11.02 4.27
CA HIS A 89 -8.95 -11.26 3.02
C HIS A 89 -10.42 -11.59 3.30
N ASP A 90 -10.70 -12.49 4.25
CA ASP A 90 -12.08 -12.82 4.64
C ASP A 90 -12.83 -11.56 5.14
N ILE A 91 -12.16 -10.67 5.88
CA ILE A 91 -12.75 -9.40 6.37
C ILE A 91 -13.03 -8.44 5.21
N PHE A 92 -12.08 -8.28 4.28
CA PHE A 92 -12.24 -7.40 3.12
C PHE A 92 -13.31 -7.88 2.15
N TRP A 93 -13.50 -9.19 2.05
CA TRP A 93 -14.59 -9.79 1.30
C TRP A 93 -15.96 -9.36 1.84
N GLU A 94 -16.17 -9.53 3.15
CA GLU A 94 -17.42 -9.13 3.82
C GLU A 94 -17.64 -7.61 3.78
N PHE A 95 -16.55 -6.83 3.95
CA PHE A 95 -16.58 -5.38 3.78
C PHE A 95 -17.10 -4.99 2.39
N ALA A 96 -16.59 -5.62 1.32
CA ALA A 96 -17.03 -5.35 -0.03
C ALA A 96 -18.52 -5.65 -0.23
N ILE A 97 -19.00 -6.80 0.27
CA ILE A 97 -20.43 -7.16 0.22
C ILE A 97 -21.28 -6.11 0.93
N SER A 98 -20.88 -5.69 2.13
CA SER A 98 -21.63 -4.71 2.93
C SER A 98 -21.76 -3.34 2.25
N ARG A 99 -20.79 -2.98 1.41
CA ARG A 99 -20.76 -1.71 0.65
C ARG A 99 -21.40 -1.83 -0.74
N GLY A 100 -21.95 -3.00 -1.10
CA GLY A 100 -22.48 -3.25 -2.44
C GLY A 100 -21.42 -3.23 -3.55
N ALA A 101 -20.16 -3.47 -3.18
CA ALA A 101 -19.03 -3.52 -4.11
C ALA A 101 -18.74 -4.97 -4.54
N SER A 102 -17.94 -5.13 -5.59
CA SER A 102 -17.45 -6.45 -6.02
C SER A 102 -16.38 -6.95 -5.03
N PRO A 103 -16.56 -8.11 -4.40
CA PRO A 103 -15.55 -8.65 -3.48
C PRO A 103 -14.21 -8.91 -4.15
N GLN A 104 -14.22 -9.41 -5.39
CA GLN A 104 -13.00 -9.63 -6.18
C GLN A 104 -12.25 -8.33 -6.49
N ALA A 105 -12.97 -7.26 -6.82
CA ALA A 105 -12.35 -5.97 -7.09
C ALA A 105 -11.78 -5.33 -5.82
N MET A 106 -12.48 -5.49 -4.69
CA MET A 106 -12.01 -5.01 -3.40
C MET A 106 -10.80 -5.79 -2.90
N GLU A 107 -10.82 -7.11 -3.07
CA GLU A 107 -9.68 -7.97 -2.75
C GLU A 107 -8.43 -7.57 -3.55
N GLU A 108 -8.57 -7.39 -4.87
CA GLU A 108 -7.44 -6.95 -5.71
C GLU A 108 -6.89 -5.59 -5.27
N HIS A 109 -7.77 -4.70 -4.79
CA HIS A 109 -7.40 -3.38 -4.28
C HIS A 109 -6.70 -3.44 -2.92
N LEU A 110 -7.13 -4.32 -2.01
CA LEU A 110 -6.70 -4.33 -0.60
C LEU A 110 -5.68 -5.44 -0.28
N LYS A 111 -5.40 -6.40 -1.18
CA LYS A 111 -4.55 -7.58 -0.91
C LYS A 111 -3.13 -7.28 -0.42
N LEU A 112 -2.60 -6.09 -0.69
CA LEU A 112 -1.25 -5.72 -0.25
C LEU A 112 -1.23 -5.10 1.16
N ILE A 113 -2.38 -4.64 1.66
CA ILE A 113 -2.48 -3.96 2.96
C ILE A 113 -2.09 -4.88 4.12
N PRO A 114 -2.48 -6.17 4.18
CA PRO A 114 -2.10 -7.04 5.29
C PRO A 114 -0.58 -7.19 5.44
N ASP A 115 0.15 -7.40 4.33
CA ASP A 115 1.61 -7.49 4.35
C ASP A 115 2.26 -6.17 4.80
N GLN A 116 1.77 -5.04 4.28
CA GLN A 116 2.23 -3.71 4.69
C GLN A 116 2.01 -3.46 6.18
N VAL A 117 0.84 -3.81 6.71
CA VAL A 117 0.53 -3.71 8.14
C VAL A 117 1.47 -4.55 8.97
N VAL A 118 1.77 -5.79 8.53
CA VAL A 118 2.73 -6.66 9.21
C VAL A 118 4.12 -6.02 9.24
N GLN A 119 4.57 -5.44 8.14
CA GLN A 119 5.85 -4.75 8.07
C GLN A 119 5.87 -3.53 9.02
N ILE A 120 4.87 -2.65 8.92
CA ILE A 120 4.76 -1.44 9.75
C ILE A 120 4.76 -1.82 11.23
N ALA A 121 3.98 -2.81 11.65
CA ALA A 121 3.90 -3.23 13.04
C ALA A 121 5.17 -3.94 13.56
N LYS A 122 5.97 -4.54 12.67
CA LYS A 122 7.31 -5.05 13.01
C LYS A 122 8.30 -3.90 13.23
N GLU A 123 8.20 -2.83 12.44
CA GLU A 123 9.08 -1.66 12.51
C GLU A 123 8.73 -0.72 13.66
N ASP A 124 7.43 -0.45 13.87
CA ASP A 124 6.88 0.34 14.97
C ASP A 124 5.66 -0.34 15.60
N PRO A 125 5.83 -1.15 16.66
CA PRO A 125 4.72 -1.81 17.34
C PRO A 125 3.68 -0.87 17.95
N LYS A 126 4.00 0.43 18.14
CA LYS A 126 3.08 1.41 18.73
C LYS A 126 1.90 1.74 17.81
N VAL A 127 1.98 1.40 16.53
CA VAL A 127 0.84 1.51 15.61
C VAL A 127 -0.36 0.67 16.08
N LEU A 128 -0.11 -0.41 16.83
CA LEU A 128 -1.15 -1.28 17.38
C LEU A 128 -1.62 -0.87 18.79
N ALA A 129 -1.13 0.25 19.33
CA ALA A 129 -1.52 0.70 20.67
C ALA A 129 -2.94 1.28 20.71
N SER A 130 -3.46 1.73 19.58
CA SER A 130 -4.83 2.23 19.46
C SER A 130 -5.32 2.10 18.01
N TYR A 131 -6.64 2.06 17.85
CA TYR A 131 -7.27 2.10 16.53
C TYR A 131 -6.89 3.35 15.73
N HIS A 132 -6.78 4.49 16.41
CA HIS A 132 -6.39 5.75 15.78
C HIS A 132 -4.97 5.69 15.19
N ASN A 133 -3.99 5.22 15.97
CA ASN A 133 -2.60 5.07 15.49
C ASN A 133 -2.54 4.11 14.30
N PHE A 134 -3.31 3.04 14.35
CA PHE A 134 -3.41 2.07 13.26
C PHE A 134 -3.97 2.73 11.99
N VAL A 135 -5.06 3.47 12.11
CA VAL A 135 -5.67 4.19 10.99
C VAL A 135 -4.70 5.21 10.39
N GLU A 136 -4.00 6.00 11.21
CA GLU A 136 -3.00 6.95 10.72
C GLU A 136 -1.85 6.25 9.98
N ALA A 137 -1.42 5.09 10.47
CA ALA A 137 -0.35 4.33 9.85
C ALA A 137 -0.75 3.70 8.50
N VAL A 138 -2.00 3.25 8.37
CA VAL A 138 -2.51 2.56 7.17
C VAL A 138 -3.05 3.53 6.13
N PHE A 139 -3.77 4.56 6.56
CA PHE A 139 -4.51 5.45 5.67
C PHE A 139 -4.00 6.91 5.68
N GLY A 140 -3.02 7.22 6.52
CA GLY A 140 -2.50 8.57 6.69
C GLY A 140 -3.31 9.42 7.67
N PRO A 141 -2.79 10.62 8.01
CA PRO A 141 -3.46 11.55 8.91
C PRO A 141 -4.82 11.99 8.35
N GLN A 142 -5.79 12.17 9.26
CA GLN A 142 -7.17 12.55 8.96
C GLN A 142 -7.37 14.06 8.92
#